data_AF-A0ABD0XQP7-F1
#
_entry.id   AF-A0ABD0XQP7-F1
#
_cell.length_a   1.000
_cell.length_b   1.000
_cell.length_c   1.000
_cell.angle_alpha   90.00
_cell.angle_beta   90.00
_cell.angle_gamma   90.00
#
_symmetry.space_group_name_H-M   'P 1'
#
loop_
_entity.id
_entity.type
_entity.pdbx_description
1 polymer ?
#
loop_
_entity_poly.entity_id
_entity_poly.type
_entity_poly.pdbx_seq_one_letter_code
_entity_poly.pdbx_strand_id
1 'polypeptide(L)'
;MAGRIPDNRNYIWPDPPFLTLRNTQDEQPGGILSDSDVGSSPYIDARSNKDLQFVDGFQIALHIYMFLNMLKEPKVRLIWFSSEKNKATTLKSFKGATLVCCEDMKRPRLLSSSVIQSPAGATGRVLWAGVFTGGNTLNPVNTVVAIYDISPSGTQNKDPDFCYGFCAMPENTPRPPPLIPLAPLAVVFKYSSMTSVLAVRHKSWIVLFIGTEDGQLMKLAVDKNYKAACSKVLYKSNDDRQVFPKMHLDPVDGRHVYMALRNQLMRVPVARCSEHTSLKECWSAQDPFCGWCDSENKSRCSFLDECLQPSVWISIPEDSQQQSIVSYQVEKSSSGEEIKLTAMLHLSVNGTEHPNISCNFPGNLCDRSSPAPVFPQCSCLFSSSKLPTQGLNVTLKIRVGKASLSEMLMLTNCSDITGPPTSALCSRCMTAGCNWMNEACSWNRSVNSGSLQCLPPLGYPGSCDQRHRSTEPLPPPSQQFCVV
;
A
#
# COMPACT_ATOMS: atom_id res chain seq x y z
N MET A 1 -12.19 -8.98 -23.97
CA MET A 1 -11.64 -8.13 -25.05
C MET A 1 -10.18 -8.47 -25.26
N ALA A 2 -9.75 -8.67 -26.50
CA ALA A 2 -8.34 -8.85 -26.87
C ALA A 2 -7.96 -7.75 -27.89
N GLY A 3 -6.99 -6.89 -27.53
CA GLY A 3 -6.44 -5.86 -28.41
C GLY A 3 -5.08 -6.29 -28.97
N ARG A 4 -4.80 -5.96 -30.22
CA ARG A 4 -3.52 -6.24 -30.89
C ARG A 4 -2.86 -4.92 -31.30
N ILE A 5 -1.58 -4.75 -30.98
CA ILE A 5 -0.72 -3.72 -31.58
C ILE A 5 -0.13 -4.31 -32.88
N PRO A 6 -0.28 -3.66 -34.04
CA PRO A 6 0.30 -4.14 -35.29
C PRO A 6 1.83 -3.93 -35.34
N ASP A 7 2.52 -4.90 -35.94
CA ASP A 7 3.97 -4.94 -36.17
C ASP A 7 4.31 -4.37 -37.55
N ASN A 8 5.43 -3.66 -37.64
CA ASN A 8 5.73 -2.68 -38.68
C ASN A 8 6.26 -3.36 -39.95
N ARG A 9 5.48 -3.36 -41.05
CA ARG A 9 5.98 -3.65 -42.40
C ARG A 9 5.41 -2.68 -43.43
N ASN A 10 6.34 -2.08 -44.17
CA ASN A 10 6.16 -1.11 -45.25
C ASN A 10 5.10 -1.50 -46.27
N TYR A 11 3.93 -0.84 -46.22
CA TYR A 11 3.08 -0.57 -47.37
C TYR A 11 2.39 0.79 -47.15
N ILE A 12 2.29 1.60 -48.21
CA ILE A 12 1.64 2.90 -48.24
C ILE A 12 0.12 2.67 -48.14
N TRP A 13 -0.36 2.50 -46.92
CA TRP A 13 -1.75 2.65 -46.47
C TRP A 13 -1.69 3.70 -45.32
N PRO A 14 -2.79 4.39 -44.97
CA PRO A 14 -2.80 5.14 -43.72
C PRO A 14 -2.30 4.22 -42.60
N ASP A 15 -1.41 4.74 -41.74
CA ASP A 15 -0.80 3.98 -40.64
C ASP A 15 -1.88 3.12 -39.95
N PRO A 16 -1.58 1.85 -39.63
CA PRO A 16 -2.59 0.96 -39.07
C PRO A 16 -3.18 1.56 -37.79
N PRO A 17 -4.49 1.37 -37.54
CA PRO A 17 -5.17 2.01 -36.42
C PRO A 17 -4.49 1.67 -35.09
N PHE A 18 -4.33 2.66 -34.22
CA PHE A 18 -3.70 2.48 -32.93
C PHE A 18 -4.46 1.48 -32.06
N LEU A 19 -5.79 1.58 -32.00
CA LEU A 19 -6.64 0.66 -31.23
C LEU A 19 -7.91 0.29 -31.99
N THR A 20 -8.22 -1.00 -31.98
CA THR A 20 -9.48 -1.56 -32.48
C THR A 20 -10.10 -2.47 -31.43
N LEU A 21 -11.43 -2.58 -31.43
CA LEU A 21 -12.16 -3.58 -30.63
C LEU A 21 -12.57 -4.73 -31.55
N ARG A 22 -12.43 -5.96 -31.06
CA ARG A 22 -12.79 -7.17 -31.81
C ARG A 22 -13.90 -7.95 -31.14
N ASN A 23 -14.78 -8.53 -31.95
CA ASN A 23 -15.84 -9.42 -31.47
C ASN A 23 -15.26 -10.66 -30.80
N THR A 24 -15.89 -11.10 -29.73
CA THR A 24 -15.64 -12.41 -29.11
C THR A 24 -16.78 -13.40 -29.39
N GLN A 25 -17.87 -12.94 -30.01
CA GLN A 25 -19.05 -13.73 -30.36
C GLN A 25 -19.28 -13.68 -31.86
N ASP A 26 -19.72 -14.79 -32.44
CA ASP A 26 -19.90 -14.93 -33.88
C ASP A 26 -21.18 -14.27 -34.41
N GLU A 27 -22.21 -14.15 -33.57
CA GLU A 27 -23.49 -13.52 -33.91
C GLU A 27 -23.38 -11.99 -34.15
N GLN A 28 -22.25 -11.39 -33.79
CA GLN A 28 -21.99 -9.97 -33.98
C GLN A 28 -21.57 -9.66 -35.43
N PRO A 29 -21.80 -8.44 -35.92
CA PRO A 29 -21.45 -8.05 -37.30
C PRO A 29 -20.00 -8.41 -37.68
N GLY A 30 -19.85 -9.15 -38.78
CA GLY A 30 -18.57 -9.63 -39.32
C GLY A 30 -18.01 -10.90 -38.65
N GLY A 31 -18.71 -11.50 -37.69
CA GLY A 31 -18.29 -12.75 -37.05
C GLY A 31 -17.26 -12.58 -35.94
N ILE A 32 -16.72 -13.70 -35.45
CA ILE A 32 -15.70 -13.71 -34.40
C ILE A 32 -14.41 -12.99 -34.85
N LEU A 33 -13.78 -12.25 -33.94
CA LEU A 33 -12.58 -11.44 -34.17
C LEU A 33 -12.71 -10.27 -35.16
N SER A 34 -13.91 -10.02 -35.72
CA SER A 34 -14.19 -8.85 -36.56
C SER A 34 -14.02 -7.54 -35.79
N ASP A 35 -13.35 -6.59 -36.41
CA ASP A 35 -13.25 -5.19 -35.97
C ASP A 35 -14.36 -4.29 -36.50
N SER A 36 -15.21 -4.83 -37.38
CA SER A 36 -16.26 -4.09 -38.06
C SER A 36 -17.53 -4.03 -37.21
N ASP A 37 -18.15 -2.87 -37.18
CA ASP A 37 -19.50 -2.62 -36.68
C ASP A 37 -20.48 -2.58 -37.86
N VAL A 38 -21.79 -2.40 -37.61
CA VAL A 38 -22.77 -2.26 -38.69
C VAL A 38 -22.45 -1.00 -39.51
N GLY A 39 -21.90 -1.19 -40.71
CA GLY A 39 -21.61 -0.12 -41.67
C GLY A 39 -20.38 0.76 -41.37
N SER A 40 -19.51 0.37 -40.43
CA SER A 40 -18.25 1.09 -40.17
C SER A 40 -17.20 0.21 -39.48
N SER A 41 -15.92 0.56 -39.55
CA SER A 41 -14.85 -0.08 -38.76
C SER A 41 -14.28 0.96 -37.78
N PRO A 42 -14.86 1.10 -36.57
CA PRO A 42 -14.45 2.14 -35.64
C PRO A 42 -13.07 1.83 -35.04
N TYR A 43 -12.24 2.85 -34.89
CA TYR A 43 -10.90 2.75 -34.33
C TYR A 43 -10.51 4.01 -33.57
N ILE A 44 -9.48 3.91 -32.74
CA ILE A 44 -8.74 5.06 -32.20
C ILE A 44 -7.46 5.21 -33.00
N ASP A 45 -7.16 6.43 -33.41
CA ASP A 45 -5.93 6.82 -34.07
C ASP A 45 -5.02 7.59 -33.11
N ALA A 46 -3.73 7.60 -33.39
CA ALA A 46 -2.73 8.37 -32.65
C ALA A 46 -2.28 9.54 -33.54
N ARG A 47 -2.36 10.78 -33.03
CA ARG A 47 -2.08 12.03 -33.80
C ARG A 47 -0.66 12.15 -34.37
N SER A 48 0.21 11.20 -34.06
CA SER A 48 1.58 11.12 -34.54
C SER A 48 2.03 9.67 -34.37
N ASN A 49 2.84 9.16 -35.30
CA ASN A 49 3.48 7.85 -35.25
C ASN A 49 4.53 7.83 -34.11
N LYS A 50 4.01 7.87 -32.89
CA LYS A 50 4.75 7.82 -31.63
C LYS A 50 4.95 6.35 -31.33
N ASP A 51 6.18 5.96 -31.06
CA ASP A 51 6.46 4.62 -30.56
C ASP A 51 5.73 4.47 -29.21
N LEU A 52 4.65 3.69 -29.22
CA LEU A 52 3.78 3.41 -28.09
C LEU A 52 4.06 2.00 -27.59
N GLN A 53 4.22 1.85 -26.28
CA GLN A 53 4.35 0.55 -25.64
C GLN A 53 3.15 0.32 -24.73
N PHE A 54 2.32 -0.67 -25.06
CA PHE A 54 1.28 -1.15 -24.15
C PHE A 54 1.92 -1.85 -22.95
N VAL A 55 1.42 -1.53 -21.76
CA VAL A 55 1.91 -2.09 -20.51
C VAL A 55 0.86 -3.01 -19.90
N ASP A 56 -0.37 -2.53 -19.76
CA ASP A 56 -1.45 -3.30 -19.15
C ASP A 56 -2.84 -2.78 -19.52
N GLY A 57 -3.84 -3.61 -19.29
CA GLY A 57 -5.24 -3.24 -19.47
C GLY A 57 -6.17 -4.22 -18.79
N PHE A 58 -7.28 -3.71 -18.26
CA PHE A 58 -8.28 -4.50 -17.56
C PHE A 58 -9.66 -3.87 -17.70
N GLN A 59 -10.69 -4.64 -17.37
CA GLN A 59 -12.07 -4.17 -17.30
C GLN A 59 -12.58 -4.31 -15.87
N ILE A 60 -13.22 -3.26 -15.36
CA ILE A 60 -13.92 -3.28 -14.07
C ILE A 60 -15.30 -2.64 -14.25
N ALA A 61 -16.34 -3.37 -13.86
CA ALA A 61 -17.72 -3.03 -14.18
C ALA A 61 -17.88 -2.71 -15.69
N LEU A 62 -18.41 -1.54 -16.02
CA LEU A 62 -18.62 -1.06 -17.39
C LEU A 62 -17.47 -0.18 -17.90
N HIS A 63 -16.28 -0.20 -17.28
CA HIS A 63 -15.15 0.61 -17.71
C HIS A 63 -13.95 -0.27 -18.10
N ILE A 64 -13.34 0.05 -19.24
CA ILE A 64 -12.14 -0.62 -19.77
C ILE A 64 -10.99 0.37 -19.64
N TYR A 65 -9.87 -0.06 -19.09
CA TYR A 65 -8.68 0.77 -18.84
C TYR A 65 -7.49 0.22 -19.63
N MET A 66 -6.65 1.12 -20.13
CA MET A 66 -5.42 0.81 -20.85
C MET A 66 -4.29 1.76 -20.44
N PHE A 67 -3.10 1.21 -20.25
CA PHE A 67 -1.91 1.94 -19.83
C PHE A 67 -0.81 1.80 -20.89
N LEU A 68 -0.27 2.95 -21.31
CA LEU A 68 0.67 3.04 -22.42
C LEU A 68 1.87 3.91 -22.03
N ASN A 69 3.06 3.50 -22.43
CA ASN A 69 4.24 4.35 -22.42
C ASN A 69 4.42 5.01 -23.80
N MET A 70 4.69 6.31 -23.79
CA MET A 70 5.09 7.04 -25.01
C MET A 70 6.60 7.16 -25.02
N LEU A 71 7.28 6.57 -26.01
CA LEU A 71 8.74 6.45 -25.98
C LEU A 71 9.45 7.70 -26.51
N LYS A 72 8.91 8.37 -27.53
CA LYS A 72 9.49 9.61 -28.11
C LYS A 72 9.32 10.85 -27.22
N GLU A 73 8.17 10.94 -26.55
CA GLU A 73 7.88 11.96 -25.54
C GLU A 73 7.59 11.24 -24.21
N PRO A 74 8.64 10.90 -23.40
CA PRO A 74 8.49 10.05 -22.23
C PRO A 74 7.40 10.54 -21.27
N LYS A 75 6.27 9.83 -21.30
CA LYS A 75 5.13 9.99 -20.40
C LYS A 75 4.28 8.71 -20.41
N VAL A 76 3.52 8.53 -19.34
CA VAL A 76 2.58 7.41 -19.20
C VAL A 76 1.17 7.93 -19.47
N ARG A 77 0.44 7.24 -20.35
CA ARG A 77 -0.94 7.54 -20.71
C ARG A 77 -1.87 6.50 -20.13
N LEU A 78 -2.91 6.97 -19.47
CA LEU A 78 -4.08 6.19 -19.11
C LEU A 78 -5.19 6.56 -20.09
N ILE A 79 -5.79 5.55 -20.72
CA ILE A 79 -6.98 5.70 -21.56
C ILE A 79 -8.05 4.79 -20.97
N TRP A 80 -9.29 5.26 -20.93
CA TRP A 80 -10.41 4.42 -20.54
C TRP A 80 -11.65 4.67 -21.38
N PHE A 81 -12.52 3.67 -21.43
CA PHE A 81 -13.74 3.61 -22.23
C PHE A 81 -14.90 3.14 -21.38
N SER A 82 -16.09 3.64 -21.64
CA SER A 82 -17.35 3.04 -21.19
C SER A 82 -17.71 1.89 -22.14
N SER A 83 -17.96 0.71 -21.58
CA SER A 83 -18.38 -0.49 -22.30
C SER A 83 -19.84 -0.32 -22.71
N GLU A 84 -20.07 0.00 -23.97
CA GLU A 84 -21.39 0.31 -24.54
C GLU A 84 -21.92 -0.85 -25.41
N LYS A 85 -23.11 -0.66 -25.98
CA LYS A 85 -23.82 -1.68 -26.78
C LYS A 85 -23.10 -2.08 -28.08
N ASN A 86 -22.27 -1.20 -28.65
CA ASN A 86 -21.54 -1.47 -29.89
C ASN A 86 -20.12 -0.87 -29.87
N LYS A 87 -19.29 -1.25 -30.85
CA LYS A 87 -17.88 -0.85 -30.90
C LYS A 87 -17.73 0.65 -31.10
N ALA A 88 -18.55 1.24 -31.97
CA ALA A 88 -18.48 2.67 -32.28
C ALA A 88 -18.79 3.54 -31.06
N THR A 89 -19.85 3.24 -30.31
CA THR A 89 -20.22 3.96 -29.08
C THR A 89 -19.20 3.75 -27.98
N THR A 90 -18.68 2.52 -27.82
CA THR A 90 -17.61 2.21 -26.86
C THR A 90 -16.36 3.05 -27.15
N LEU A 91 -15.87 3.04 -28.40
CA LEU A 91 -14.68 3.80 -28.76
C LEU A 91 -14.90 5.32 -28.75
N LYS A 92 -16.10 5.82 -29.05
CA LYS A 92 -16.43 7.25 -28.91
C LYS A 92 -16.44 7.74 -27.47
N SER A 93 -16.68 6.84 -26.51
CA SER A 93 -16.70 7.18 -25.07
C SER A 93 -15.30 7.40 -24.47
N PHE A 94 -14.24 7.21 -25.27
CA PHE A 94 -12.87 7.22 -24.77
C PHE A 94 -12.51 8.54 -24.09
N LYS A 95 -11.75 8.42 -23.01
CA LYS A 95 -11.16 9.52 -22.26
C LYS A 95 -9.70 9.18 -21.94
N GLY A 96 -8.90 10.20 -21.68
CA GLY A 96 -7.49 10.01 -21.40
C GLY A 96 -6.98 10.93 -20.30
N ALA A 97 -5.89 10.50 -19.66
CA ALA A 97 -5.13 11.25 -18.67
C ALA A 97 -3.63 10.97 -18.82
N THR A 98 -2.80 11.94 -18.41
CA THR A 98 -1.35 11.71 -18.26
C THR A 98 -1.08 11.32 -16.81
N LEU A 99 -0.52 10.14 -16.56
CA LEU A 99 -0.05 9.77 -15.23
C LEU A 99 1.31 10.43 -15.01
N VAL A 100 1.46 11.16 -13.90
CA VAL A 100 2.73 11.75 -13.49
C VAL A 100 3.25 11.05 -12.24
N CYS A 101 4.54 10.75 -12.23
CA CYS A 101 5.29 10.29 -11.08
C CYS A 101 6.74 10.76 -11.23
N CYS A 102 7.42 11.22 -10.18
CA CYS A 102 6.97 11.63 -8.85
C CYS A 102 7.72 12.93 -8.49
N GLU A 103 7.27 13.69 -7.49
CA GLU A 103 7.80 15.03 -7.20
C GLU A 103 9.32 15.07 -6.96
N ASP A 104 9.86 14.00 -6.38
CA ASP A 104 11.28 13.85 -6.07
C ASP A 104 12.15 13.65 -7.32
N MET A 105 11.65 12.85 -8.27
CA MET A 105 12.33 12.51 -9.51
C MET A 105 11.31 12.09 -10.56
N LYS A 106 11.47 12.63 -11.76
CA LYS A 106 10.65 12.25 -12.92
C LYS A 106 10.91 10.79 -13.30
N ARG A 107 9.84 9.98 -13.29
CA ARG A 107 9.85 8.55 -13.66
C ARG A 107 8.79 8.32 -14.75
N PRO A 108 9.13 8.60 -16.02
CA PRO A 108 8.14 8.74 -17.09
C PRO A 108 7.70 7.43 -17.74
N ARG A 109 8.11 6.28 -17.21
CA ARG A 109 7.85 4.96 -17.80
C ARG A 109 7.24 4.02 -16.76
N LEU A 110 6.13 3.39 -17.13
CA LEU A 110 5.46 2.34 -16.36
C LEU A 110 6.01 0.97 -16.76
N LEU A 111 6.43 0.16 -15.79
CA LEU A 111 6.96 -1.18 -16.00
C LEU A 111 5.90 -2.27 -15.81
N SER A 112 5.03 -2.09 -14.83
CA SER A 112 3.99 -3.04 -14.45
C SER A 112 2.88 -2.33 -13.70
N SER A 113 1.71 -2.96 -13.64
CA SER A 113 0.60 -2.46 -12.86
C SER A 113 -0.29 -3.56 -12.29
N SER A 114 -1.09 -3.18 -11.29
CA SER A 114 -2.14 -4.03 -10.73
C SER A 114 -3.31 -3.18 -10.28
N VAL A 115 -4.52 -3.59 -10.64
CA VAL A 115 -5.75 -3.05 -10.04
C VAL A 115 -5.83 -3.47 -8.58
N ILE A 116 -6.24 -2.55 -7.70
CA ILE A 116 -6.51 -2.84 -6.29
C ILE A 116 -8.02 -3.05 -6.19
N GLN A 117 -8.44 -4.29 -5.97
CA GLN A 117 -9.86 -4.64 -5.84
C GLN A 117 -10.51 -3.80 -4.72
N SER A 118 -11.69 -3.24 -4.99
CA SER A 118 -12.46 -2.49 -3.99
C SER A 118 -13.16 -3.46 -3.02
N PRO A 119 -13.42 -3.04 -1.76
CA PRO A 119 -14.22 -3.83 -0.83
C PRO A 119 -15.59 -4.16 -1.42
N ALA A 120 -16.15 -5.31 -1.08
CA ALA A 120 -17.50 -5.70 -1.49
C ALA A 120 -18.51 -4.61 -1.08
N GLY A 121 -19.30 -4.12 -2.04
CA GLY A 121 -20.30 -3.06 -1.82
C GLY A 121 -19.80 -1.62 -1.99
N ALA A 122 -18.49 -1.38 -2.13
CA ALA A 122 -17.95 -0.05 -2.44
C ALA A 122 -18.06 0.22 -3.95
N THR A 123 -19.04 1.02 -4.36
CA THR A 123 -19.25 1.37 -5.77
C THR A 123 -18.48 2.63 -6.15
N GLY A 124 -17.80 2.61 -7.31
CA GLY A 124 -17.36 3.81 -8.01
C GLY A 124 -15.89 4.21 -7.84
N ARG A 125 -15.22 3.81 -6.75
CA ARG A 125 -13.79 4.08 -6.57
C ARG A 125 -12.93 2.98 -7.18
N VAL A 126 -11.97 3.34 -8.03
CA VAL A 126 -11.03 2.42 -8.67
C VAL A 126 -9.61 2.80 -8.26
N LEU A 127 -9.03 2.01 -7.36
CA LEU A 127 -7.64 2.16 -6.94
C LEU A 127 -6.73 1.29 -7.81
N TRP A 128 -5.53 1.80 -8.08
CA TRP A 128 -4.56 1.15 -8.96
C TRP A 128 -3.14 1.42 -8.50
N ALA A 129 -2.28 0.41 -8.63
CA ALA A 129 -0.87 0.49 -8.31
C ALA A 129 -0.03 0.35 -9.59
N GLY A 130 1.00 1.17 -9.72
CA GLY A 130 1.94 1.11 -10.84
C GLY A 130 3.40 1.15 -10.37
N VAL A 131 4.27 0.43 -11.08
CA VAL A 131 5.73 0.50 -10.93
C VAL A 131 6.28 1.47 -11.97
N PHE A 132 6.82 2.60 -11.53
CA PHE A 132 7.40 3.62 -12.41
C PHE A 132 8.92 3.60 -12.32
N THR A 133 9.59 3.87 -13.44
CA THR A 133 11.06 3.95 -13.52
C THR A 133 11.53 5.27 -14.12
N GLY A 134 12.65 5.77 -13.60
CA GLY A 134 13.44 6.83 -14.23
C GLY A 134 14.29 6.33 -15.40
N GLY A 135 14.34 5.01 -15.63
CA GLY A 135 15.21 4.37 -16.60
C GLY A 135 16.59 4.04 -16.02
N ASN A 136 17.60 3.98 -16.89
CA ASN A 136 18.97 3.72 -16.48
C ASN A 136 19.59 5.01 -15.95
N THR A 137 19.41 5.26 -14.65
CA THR A 137 19.97 6.41 -13.95
C THR A 137 21.09 5.94 -13.03
N LEU A 138 22.05 6.80 -12.73
CA LEU A 138 23.08 6.54 -11.71
C LEU A 138 22.49 6.45 -10.29
N ASN A 139 21.20 6.76 -10.12
CA ASN A 139 20.54 6.71 -8.82
C ASN A 139 20.18 5.25 -8.49
N PRO A 140 20.62 4.71 -7.34
CA PRO A 140 20.29 3.35 -6.94
C PRO A 140 18.78 3.13 -6.78
N VAL A 141 18.01 4.18 -6.46
CA VAL A 141 16.55 4.15 -6.30
C VAL A 141 15.87 4.72 -7.55
N ASN A 142 15.96 3.95 -8.64
CA ASN A 142 15.43 4.32 -9.94
C ASN A 142 13.94 3.96 -10.12
N THR A 143 13.38 3.08 -9.26
CA THR A 143 11.98 2.63 -9.36
C THR A 143 11.15 2.95 -8.13
N VAL A 144 9.85 3.14 -8.34
CA VAL A 144 8.88 3.39 -7.25
C VAL A 144 7.56 2.67 -7.50
N VAL A 145 6.86 2.33 -6.42
CA VAL A 145 5.46 1.91 -6.46
C VAL A 145 4.59 3.07 -5.98
N ALA A 146 3.62 3.44 -6.80
CA ALA A 146 2.69 4.52 -6.52
C ALA A 146 1.24 4.06 -6.67
N ILE A 147 0.37 4.55 -5.79
CA ILE A 147 -1.06 4.26 -5.78
C ILE A 147 -1.82 5.47 -6.32
N TYR A 148 -2.76 5.22 -7.22
CA TYR A 148 -3.60 6.22 -7.87
C TYR A 148 -5.08 5.95 -7.63
N ASP A 149 -5.86 7.03 -7.63
CA ASP A 149 -7.29 6.97 -7.88
C ASP A 149 -7.52 7.19 -9.37
N ILE A 150 -7.92 6.13 -10.08
CA ILE A 150 -8.21 6.18 -11.52
C ILE A 150 -9.71 6.08 -11.78
N SER A 151 -10.52 6.45 -10.78
CA SER A 151 -11.97 6.49 -10.93
C SER A 151 -12.35 7.37 -12.12
N PRO A 152 -13.34 6.94 -12.92
CA PRO A 152 -13.72 7.65 -14.14
C PRO A 152 -14.17 9.06 -13.76
N SER A 153 -13.35 10.06 -14.09
CA SER A 153 -13.57 11.46 -13.73
C SER A 153 -13.27 12.34 -14.94
N GLY A 154 -14.00 13.46 -15.05
CA GLY A 154 -13.80 14.45 -16.11
C GLY A 154 -14.80 14.41 -17.27
N THR A 155 -14.96 15.58 -17.89
CA THR A 155 -15.87 15.90 -19.02
C THR A 155 -15.14 16.15 -20.34
N GLN A 156 -13.80 16.04 -20.38
CA GLN A 156 -13.03 16.41 -21.57
C GLN A 156 -12.93 15.25 -22.58
N ASN A 157 -13.66 15.41 -23.69
CA ASN A 157 -13.72 14.46 -24.81
C ASN A 157 -12.63 14.69 -25.88
N LYS A 158 -11.60 15.51 -25.61
CA LYS A 158 -10.57 15.86 -26.60
C LYS A 158 -9.17 15.57 -26.06
N ASP A 159 -8.66 14.40 -26.41
CA ASP A 159 -7.31 13.96 -26.08
C ASP A 159 -6.27 14.58 -27.05
N PRO A 160 -5.12 15.08 -26.55
CA PRO A 160 -4.08 15.70 -27.36
C PRO A 160 -3.17 14.71 -28.10
N ASP A 161 -3.21 13.42 -27.75
CA ASP A 161 -2.39 12.36 -28.34
C ASP A 161 -3.25 11.38 -29.17
N PHE A 162 -4.52 11.18 -28.81
CA PHE A 162 -5.41 10.19 -29.43
C PHE A 162 -6.71 10.80 -29.96
N CYS A 163 -7.36 10.15 -30.92
CA CYS A 163 -8.68 10.55 -31.41
C CYS A 163 -9.51 9.35 -31.90
N TYR A 164 -10.85 9.48 -31.86
CA TYR A 164 -11.75 8.52 -32.49
C TYR A 164 -11.78 8.74 -34.00
N GLY A 165 -11.54 7.69 -34.78
CA GLY A 165 -11.36 7.78 -36.24
C GLY A 165 -10.05 8.46 -36.61
N PHE A 166 -9.97 9.01 -37.82
CA PHE A 166 -8.72 9.57 -38.37
C PHE A 166 -8.29 10.88 -37.70
N CYS A 167 -7.04 10.93 -37.23
CA CYS A 167 -6.42 12.12 -36.65
C CYS A 167 -5.84 13.03 -37.74
N ALA A 168 -6.67 13.55 -38.66
CA ALA A 168 -6.23 14.61 -39.56
C ALA A 168 -6.21 15.96 -38.82
N MET A 169 -5.06 16.60 -38.75
CA MET A 169 -4.96 18.01 -38.41
C MET A 169 -4.28 18.71 -39.59
N PRO A 170 -4.93 19.68 -40.26
CA PRO A 170 -4.20 20.62 -41.10
C PRO A 170 -3.05 21.21 -40.30
N GLU A 171 -1.88 21.41 -40.92
CA GLU A 171 -0.61 21.85 -40.31
C GLU A 171 -0.74 23.04 -39.32
N ASN A 172 -1.81 23.82 -39.44
CA ASN A 172 -2.11 25.03 -38.65
C ASN A 172 -3.26 24.90 -37.63
N THR A 173 -3.76 23.70 -37.35
CA THR A 173 -4.79 23.52 -36.31
C THR A 173 -4.14 23.40 -34.91
N PRO A 174 -4.53 24.24 -33.92
CA PRO A 174 -3.95 24.17 -32.58
C PRO A 174 -4.16 22.80 -31.96
N ARG A 175 -3.10 22.22 -31.38
CA ARG A 175 -3.24 20.98 -30.58
C ARG A 175 -4.23 21.23 -29.44
N PRO A 176 -5.07 20.24 -29.10
CA PRO A 176 -5.86 20.31 -27.88
C PRO A 176 -4.95 20.64 -26.68
N PRO A 177 -5.43 21.41 -25.69
CA PRO A 177 -4.64 21.72 -24.51
C PRO A 177 -4.20 20.42 -23.81
N PRO A 178 -3.04 20.43 -23.14
CA PRO A 178 -2.59 19.28 -22.37
C PRO A 178 -3.62 18.92 -21.29
N LEU A 179 -3.87 17.62 -21.15
CA LEU A 179 -4.78 17.11 -20.12
C LEU A 179 -4.20 17.38 -18.73
N ILE A 180 -5.10 17.55 -17.75
CA ILE A 180 -4.72 17.66 -16.34
C ILE A 180 -3.93 16.40 -15.95
N PRO A 181 -2.69 16.54 -15.46
CA PRO A 181 -1.89 15.39 -15.04
C PRO A 181 -2.52 14.77 -13.78
N LEU A 182 -2.63 13.45 -13.78
CA LEU A 182 -3.09 12.69 -12.64
C LEU A 182 -1.89 12.32 -11.77
N ALA A 183 -1.82 12.92 -10.59
CA ALA A 183 -0.80 12.65 -9.58
C ALA A 183 -1.18 11.43 -8.70
N PRO A 184 -0.19 10.73 -8.11
CA PRO A 184 -0.48 9.62 -7.22
C PRO A 184 -1.13 10.12 -5.93
N LEU A 185 -1.99 9.29 -5.33
CA LEU A 185 -2.46 9.48 -3.96
C LEU A 185 -1.29 9.34 -2.97
N ALA A 186 -0.40 8.39 -3.24
CA ALA A 186 0.78 8.14 -2.42
C ALA A 186 1.87 7.40 -3.21
N VAL A 187 3.12 7.70 -2.89
CA VAL A 187 4.28 6.89 -3.27
C VAL A 187 4.61 6.02 -2.06
N VAL A 188 4.34 4.71 -2.16
CA VAL A 188 4.36 3.80 -1.01
C VAL A 188 5.65 3.01 -0.88
N PHE A 189 6.44 2.93 -1.96
CA PHE A 189 7.71 2.21 -1.92
C PHE A 189 8.69 2.75 -2.95
N LYS A 190 9.96 2.87 -2.58
CA LYS A 190 11.04 3.19 -3.50
C LYS A 190 12.14 2.13 -3.34
N TYR A 191 12.59 1.57 -4.45
CA TYR A 191 13.58 0.51 -4.45
C TYR A 191 14.32 0.47 -5.78
N SER A 192 15.42 -0.27 -5.83
CA SER A 192 16.21 -0.48 -7.06
C SER A 192 15.54 -1.52 -7.96
N SER A 193 15.47 -1.23 -9.27
CA SER A 193 15.16 -2.21 -10.31
C SER A 193 13.93 -3.11 -10.06
N MET A 194 12.82 -2.53 -9.57
CA MET A 194 11.54 -3.23 -9.53
C MET A 194 11.00 -3.44 -10.95
N THR A 195 10.38 -4.60 -11.18
CA THR A 195 9.92 -5.02 -12.52
C THR A 195 8.44 -5.35 -12.57
N SER A 196 7.84 -5.72 -11.44
CA SER A 196 6.46 -6.19 -11.37
C SER A 196 5.76 -5.75 -10.09
N VAL A 197 4.44 -5.64 -10.15
CA VAL A 197 3.59 -5.44 -8.98
C VAL A 197 2.30 -6.24 -9.11
N LEU A 198 1.91 -6.91 -8.03
CA LEU A 198 0.60 -7.49 -7.81
C LEU A 198 0.04 -6.88 -6.53
N ALA A 199 -1.14 -6.28 -6.61
CA ALA A 199 -1.80 -5.65 -5.48
C ALA A 199 -3.03 -6.45 -5.06
N VAL A 200 -3.13 -6.77 -3.78
CA VAL A 200 -4.21 -7.54 -3.19
C VAL A 200 -4.83 -6.75 -2.06
N ARG A 201 -6.16 -6.63 -2.04
CA ARG A 201 -6.86 -6.09 -0.89
C ARG A 201 -7.11 -7.22 0.11
N HIS A 202 -6.60 -7.06 1.32
CA HIS A 202 -6.87 -7.96 2.44
C HIS A 202 -7.54 -7.17 3.55
N LYS A 203 -8.88 -7.24 3.62
CA LYS A 203 -9.71 -6.35 4.44
C LYS A 203 -9.44 -4.87 4.10
N SER A 204 -9.09 -4.05 5.08
CA SER A 204 -8.69 -2.65 4.94
C SER A 204 -7.28 -2.44 4.40
N TRP A 205 -6.42 -3.46 4.47
CA TRP A 205 -5.03 -3.41 4.04
C TRP A 205 -4.90 -3.59 2.54
N ILE A 206 -3.93 -2.91 1.94
CA ILE A 206 -3.43 -3.19 0.60
C ILE A 206 -2.10 -3.91 0.77
N VAL A 207 -1.98 -5.13 0.25
CA VAL A 207 -0.72 -5.87 0.22
C VAL A 207 -0.19 -5.88 -1.21
N LEU A 208 1.05 -5.43 -1.36
CA LEU A 208 1.77 -5.36 -2.62
C LEU A 208 2.83 -6.47 -2.64
N PHE A 209 2.79 -7.29 -3.69
CA PHE A 209 3.87 -8.19 -4.05
C PHE A 209 4.65 -7.57 -5.19
N ILE A 210 5.96 -7.48 -5.04
CA ILE A 210 6.83 -6.70 -5.92
C ILE A 210 7.97 -7.60 -6.37
N GLY A 211 8.11 -7.78 -7.68
CA GLY A 211 9.25 -8.49 -8.24
C GLY A 211 10.36 -7.53 -8.68
N THR A 212 11.59 -8.02 -8.67
CA THR A 212 12.79 -7.26 -9.04
C THR A 212 13.54 -7.89 -10.21
N GLU A 213 14.48 -7.13 -10.77
CA GLU A 213 15.36 -7.59 -11.84
C GLU A 213 16.35 -8.67 -11.37
N ASP A 214 16.73 -8.68 -10.09
CA ASP A 214 17.57 -9.70 -9.47
C ASP A 214 16.76 -10.89 -8.89
N GLY A 215 15.49 -11.05 -9.27
CA GLY A 215 14.72 -12.25 -8.96
C GLY A 215 14.20 -12.36 -7.53
N GLN A 216 14.03 -11.24 -6.83
CA GLN A 216 13.38 -11.19 -5.53
C GLN A 216 11.87 -11.04 -5.68
N LEU A 217 11.12 -11.67 -4.78
CA LEU A 217 9.73 -11.35 -4.51
C LEU A 217 9.64 -10.69 -3.14
N MET A 218 9.32 -9.42 -3.12
CA MET A 218 9.12 -8.62 -1.92
C MET A 218 7.63 -8.49 -1.61
N LYS A 219 7.29 -8.40 -0.33
CA LYS A 219 5.95 -8.13 0.18
C LYS A 219 5.95 -6.83 0.97
N LEU A 220 4.92 -6.02 0.78
CA LEU A 220 4.72 -4.75 1.46
C LEU A 220 3.26 -4.59 1.85
N ALA A 221 2.97 -4.37 3.12
CA ALA A 221 1.62 -4.03 3.60
C ALA A 221 1.45 -2.51 3.68
N VAL A 222 0.30 -2.01 3.25
CA VAL A 222 -0.04 -0.58 3.21
C VAL A 222 -1.38 -0.37 3.89
N ASP A 223 -1.43 0.54 4.86
CA ASP A 223 -2.66 0.83 5.63
C ASP A 223 -3.65 1.72 4.87
N LYS A 224 -4.79 2.02 5.51
CA LYS A 224 -5.86 2.85 4.93
C LYS A 224 -5.43 4.28 4.58
N ASN A 225 -4.37 4.77 5.22
CA ASN A 225 -3.80 6.11 5.03
C ASN A 225 -2.61 6.08 4.06
N TYR A 226 -2.40 4.97 3.36
CA TYR A 226 -1.28 4.74 2.46
C TYR A 226 0.11 4.78 3.12
N LYS A 227 0.19 4.52 4.42
CA LYS A 227 1.47 4.30 5.10
C LYS A 227 1.93 2.87 4.85
N ALA A 228 3.17 2.71 4.42
CA ALA A 228 3.75 1.41 4.09
C ALA A 228 4.55 0.86 5.27
N ALA A 229 4.38 -0.45 5.53
CA ALA A 229 5.13 -1.17 6.53
C ALA A 229 6.51 -1.48 5.96
N CYS A 230 7.39 -2.08 6.76
CA CYS A 230 8.65 -2.55 6.25
C CYS A 230 8.45 -3.68 5.23
N SER A 231 9.22 -3.62 4.14
CA SER A 231 9.19 -4.67 3.13
C SER A 231 9.85 -5.96 3.65
N LYS A 232 9.32 -7.11 3.21
CA LYS A 232 9.86 -8.44 3.51
C LYS A 232 10.15 -9.18 2.21
N VAL A 233 11.34 -9.78 2.09
CA VAL A 233 11.66 -10.67 0.96
C VAL A 233 11.05 -12.05 1.25
N LEU A 234 10.10 -12.48 0.42
CA LEU A 234 9.48 -13.80 0.52
C LEU A 234 10.26 -14.88 -0.22
N TYR A 235 10.93 -14.49 -1.29
CA TYR A 235 11.70 -15.37 -2.15
C TYR A 235 12.84 -14.60 -2.82
N LYS A 236 13.97 -15.28 -3.03
CA LYS A 236 15.08 -14.80 -3.85
C LYS A 236 15.57 -15.95 -4.71
N SER A 237 15.66 -15.71 -6.03
CA SER A 237 16.23 -16.66 -6.96
C SER A 237 17.74 -16.79 -6.76
N ASN A 238 18.29 -18.00 -6.97
CA ASN A 238 19.73 -18.24 -6.86
C ASN A 238 20.52 -17.75 -8.08
N ASP A 239 19.85 -17.57 -9.21
CA ASP A 239 20.48 -17.24 -10.51
C ASP A 239 20.21 -15.77 -10.91
N ASP A 240 19.77 -14.92 -9.97
CA ASP A 240 19.44 -13.50 -10.17
C ASP A 240 18.59 -13.20 -11.42
N ARG A 241 17.60 -14.07 -11.70
CA ARG A 241 16.77 -13.95 -12.90
C ARG A 241 15.65 -12.94 -12.67
N GLN A 242 15.47 -12.02 -13.60
CA GLN A 242 14.37 -11.05 -13.60
C GLN A 242 13.00 -11.69 -13.40
N VAL A 243 12.23 -11.12 -12.47
CA VAL A 243 10.80 -11.44 -12.31
C VAL A 243 10.01 -10.80 -13.45
N PHE A 244 9.13 -11.60 -14.08
CA PHE A 244 8.27 -11.14 -15.16
C PHE A 244 7.27 -10.08 -14.67
N PRO A 245 6.86 -9.12 -15.53
CA PRO A 245 5.95 -8.04 -15.14
C PRO A 245 4.62 -8.50 -14.53
N LYS A 246 4.09 -9.67 -14.92
CA LYS A 246 2.81 -10.19 -14.42
C LYS A 246 3.01 -11.30 -13.39
N MET A 247 2.31 -11.16 -12.27
CA MET A 247 2.18 -12.16 -11.22
C MET A 247 0.69 -12.41 -10.95
N HIS A 248 0.36 -13.60 -10.46
CA HIS A 248 -1.02 -13.99 -10.17
C HIS A 248 -1.15 -14.47 -8.73
N LEU A 249 -2.20 -14.03 -8.06
CA LEU A 249 -2.61 -14.63 -6.79
C LEU A 249 -3.27 -15.99 -7.08
N ASP A 250 -3.04 -16.98 -6.22
CA ASP A 250 -3.69 -18.29 -6.31
C ASP A 250 -5.21 -18.12 -6.28
N PRO A 251 -5.94 -18.47 -7.38
CA PRO A 251 -7.36 -18.20 -7.47
C PRO A 251 -8.20 -19.12 -6.58
N VAL A 252 -7.61 -20.18 -6.02
CA VAL A 252 -8.34 -21.15 -5.18
C VAL A 252 -8.48 -20.65 -3.76
N ASP A 253 -7.37 -20.31 -3.11
CA ASP A 253 -7.32 -19.97 -1.69
C ASP A 253 -6.68 -18.59 -1.40
N GLY A 254 -6.09 -17.94 -2.42
CA GLY A 254 -5.38 -16.68 -2.25
C GLY A 254 -4.10 -16.78 -1.41
N ARG A 255 -3.57 -17.99 -1.16
CA ARG A 255 -2.45 -18.22 -0.23
C ARG A 255 -1.09 -18.27 -0.88
N HIS A 256 -1.02 -18.24 -2.21
CA HIS A 256 0.23 -18.24 -2.94
C HIS A 256 0.24 -17.19 -4.04
N VAL A 257 1.43 -16.68 -4.34
CA VAL A 257 1.71 -15.89 -5.54
C VAL A 257 2.43 -16.78 -6.54
N TYR A 258 1.87 -16.87 -7.73
CA TYR A 258 2.54 -17.41 -8.90
C TYR A 258 3.35 -16.30 -9.56
N MET A 259 4.68 -16.46 -9.57
CA MET A 259 5.62 -15.55 -10.22
C MET A 259 6.44 -16.31 -11.26
N ALA A 260 6.60 -15.72 -12.44
CA ALA A 260 7.44 -16.28 -13.49
C ALA A 260 8.83 -15.64 -13.49
N LEU A 261 9.83 -16.50 -13.66
CA LEU A 261 11.21 -16.17 -14.01
C LEU A 261 11.45 -16.70 -15.43
N ARG A 262 12.58 -16.35 -16.06
CA ARG A 262 12.88 -16.70 -17.46
C ARG A 262 12.54 -18.15 -17.86
N ASN A 263 12.88 -19.13 -17.02
CA ASN A 263 12.67 -20.56 -17.31
C ASN A 263 11.96 -21.31 -16.16
N GLN A 264 11.33 -20.61 -15.21
CA GLN A 264 10.76 -21.23 -14.01
C GLN A 264 9.47 -20.49 -13.61
N LEU A 265 8.48 -21.25 -13.12
CA LEU A 265 7.30 -20.72 -12.46
C LEU A 265 7.39 -21.08 -10.99
N MET A 266 7.38 -20.07 -10.13
CA MET A 266 7.46 -20.25 -8.68
C MET A 266 6.08 -20.04 -8.05
N ARG A 267 5.72 -20.92 -7.11
CA ARG A 267 4.54 -20.78 -6.24
C ARG A 267 5.03 -20.41 -4.85
N VAL A 268 4.90 -19.15 -4.46
CA VAL A 268 5.45 -18.62 -3.20
C VAL A 268 4.32 -18.34 -2.22
N PRO A 269 4.35 -18.84 -0.97
CA PRO A 269 3.30 -18.56 0.01
C PRO A 269 3.24 -17.07 0.34
N VAL A 270 2.03 -16.51 0.46
CA VAL A 270 1.81 -15.08 0.77
C VAL A 270 2.27 -14.71 2.18
N ALA A 271 2.23 -15.68 3.10
CA ALA A 271 2.63 -15.53 4.49
C ALA A 271 3.06 -16.89 5.07
N ARG A 272 3.88 -16.85 6.12
CA ARG A 272 4.35 -18.04 6.86
C ARG A 272 4.03 -17.90 8.34
N CYS A 273 2.74 -17.76 8.66
CA CYS A 273 2.29 -17.42 10.01
C CYS A 273 2.79 -18.41 11.07
N SER A 274 2.91 -19.70 10.73
CA SER A 274 3.40 -20.74 11.64
C SER A 274 4.85 -20.57 12.10
N GLU A 275 5.65 -19.71 11.46
CA GLU A 275 7.00 -19.36 11.93
C GLU A 275 6.97 -18.53 13.23
N HIS A 276 5.83 -17.91 13.56
CA HIS A 276 5.65 -17.11 14.76
C HIS A 276 5.02 -17.93 15.88
N THR A 277 5.76 -18.09 16.99
CA THR A 277 5.43 -19.05 18.05
C THR A 277 4.74 -18.42 19.26
N SER A 278 4.71 -17.09 19.32
CA SER A 278 4.04 -16.32 20.37
C SER A 278 3.11 -15.25 19.78
N LEU A 279 2.11 -14.79 20.57
CA LEU A 279 1.23 -13.68 20.18
C LEU A 279 2.04 -12.43 19.82
N LYS A 280 3.10 -12.13 20.59
CA LYS A 280 3.98 -10.98 20.36
C LYS A 280 4.71 -11.11 19.02
N GLU A 281 5.33 -12.26 18.72
CA GLU A 281 5.96 -12.49 17.43
C GLU A 281 4.97 -12.40 16.27
N CYS A 282 3.79 -13.00 16.42
CA CYS A 282 2.74 -13.01 15.40
C CYS A 282 2.27 -11.59 15.06
N TRP A 283 2.07 -10.76 16.09
CA TRP A 283 1.70 -9.36 15.91
C TRP A 283 2.85 -8.50 15.37
N SER A 284 4.08 -8.71 15.87
CA SER A 284 5.28 -7.99 15.44
C SER A 284 5.67 -8.28 13.99
N ALA A 285 5.21 -9.40 13.42
CA ALA A 285 5.37 -9.68 11.99
C ALA A 285 4.70 -8.62 11.10
N GLN A 286 3.72 -7.87 11.63
CA GLN A 286 2.96 -6.84 10.91
C GLN A 286 2.40 -7.36 9.57
N ASP A 287 2.02 -8.63 9.54
CA ASP A 287 1.53 -9.32 8.35
C ASP A 287 0.00 -9.42 8.42
N PRO A 288 -0.76 -8.72 7.55
CA PRO A 288 -2.23 -8.71 7.60
C PRO A 288 -2.89 -10.08 7.42
N PHE A 289 -2.18 -11.05 6.85
CA PHE A 289 -2.69 -12.42 6.68
C PHE A 289 -2.59 -13.26 7.96
N CYS A 290 -1.76 -12.84 8.91
CA CYS A 290 -1.47 -13.60 10.13
C CYS A 290 -2.18 -13.01 11.33
N GLY A 291 -2.70 -13.90 12.17
CA GLY A 291 -3.21 -13.57 13.48
C GLY A 291 -3.06 -14.73 14.44
N TRP A 292 -3.02 -14.41 15.73
CA TRP A 292 -2.94 -15.38 16.80
C TRP A 292 -4.31 -15.99 17.04
N CYS A 293 -4.46 -17.25 16.62
CA CYS A 293 -5.61 -18.06 16.94
C CYS A 293 -5.47 -18.59 18.36
N ASP A 294 -6.35 -18.14 19.26
CA ASP A 294 -6.47 -18.61 20.62
C ASP A 294 -7.71 -19.51 20.73
N SER A 295 -7.49 -20.82 20.86
CA SER A 295 -8.56 -21.83 20.95
C SER A 295 -8.44 -22.65 22.23
N GLU A 296 -9.45 -23.48 22.51
CA GLU A 296 -9.41 -24.34 23.68
C GLU A 296 -8.21 -25.31 23.67
N ASN A 297 -7.93 -25.91 22.52
CA ASN A 297 -6.94 -26.98 22.40
C ASN A 297 -5.56 -26.51 21.95
N LYS A 298 -5.47 -25.44 21.16
CA LYS A 298 -4.20 -25.01 20.55
C LYS A 298 -4.18 -23.52 20.24
N SER A 299 -3.25 -22.80 20.84
CA SER A 299 -2.95 -21.41 20.48
C SER A 299 -1.78 -21.36 19.50
N ARG A 300 -1.94 -20.67 18.36
CA ARG A 300 -0.91 -20.57 17.30
C ARG A 300 -1.12 -19.35 16.42
N CYS A 301 -0.07 -18.87 15.78
CA CYS A 301 -0.20 -17.90 14.70
C CYS A 301 -0.65 -18.61 13.40
N SER A 302 -1.74 -18.16 12.80
CA SER A 302 -2.35 -18.77 11.62
C SER A 302 -3.13 -17.76 10.77
N PHE A 303 -3.57 -18.21 9.59
CA PHE A 303 -4.61 -17.52 8.84
C PHE A 303 -5.94 -17.55 9.60
N LEU A 304 -6.84 -16.63 9.27
CA LEU A 304 -8.15 -16.51 9.93
C LEU A 304 -9.04 -17.74 9.72
N ASP A 305 -9.09 -18.27 8.51
CA ASP A 305 -9.90 -19.43 8.13
C ASP A 305 -9.39 -20.75 8.74
N GLU A 306 -8.13 -20.81 9.17
CA GLU A 306 -7.60 -21.94 9.95
C GLU A 306 -7.95 -21.87 11.43
N CYS A 307 -8.52 -20.75 11.90
CA CYS A 307 -8.91 -20.54 13.28
C CYS A 307 -10.37 -20.94 13.49
N LEU A 308 -10.60 -22.23 13.73
CA LEU A 308 -11.93 -22.83 13.83
C LEU A 308 -12.59 -22.49 15.17
N GLN A 309 -13.84 -22.06 15.10
CA GLN A 309 -14.65 -21.70 16.26
C GLN A 309 -15.00 -22.92 17.14
N PRO A 310 -15.13 -22.75 18.48
CA PRO A 310 -15.02 -21.51 19.24
C PRO A 310 -13.55 -21.11 19.46
N SER A 311 -13.17 -19.94 18.95
CA SER A 311 -11.81 -19.43 19.02
C SER A 311 -11.76 -17.92 18.81
N VAL A 312 -10.77 -17.27 19.40
CA VAL A 312 -10.50 -15.85 19.19
C VAL A 312 -9.29 -15.69 18.29
N TRP A 313 -9.45 -14.99 17.17
CA TRP A 313 -8.37 -14.64 16.26
C TRP A 313 -7.95 -13.19 16.49
N ILE A 314 -6.72 -13.00 16.97
CA ILE A 314 -6.17 -11.71 17.38
C ILE A 314 -5.13 -11.26 16.34
N SER A 315 -5.32 -10.10 15.72
CA SER A 315 -4.41 -9.59 14.68
C SER A 315 -3.99 -8.15 14.93
N ILE A 316 -3.17 -7.64 14.01
CA ILE A 316 -2.89 -6.20 13.92
C ILE A 316 -4.20 -5.39 13.70
N PRO A 317 -4.24 -4.10 14.09
CA PRO A 317 -5.37 -3.23 13.83
C PRO A 317 -5.67 -3.15 12.33
N GLU A 318 -6.93 -2.91 11.97
CA GLU A 318 -7.31 -2.82 10.56
C GLU A 318 -6.97 -1.44 9.98
N ASP A 319 -6.74 -0.43 10.80
CA ASP A 319 -6.95 0.94 10.38
C ASP A 319 -5.70 1.82 10.49
N SER A 320 -4.62 1.32 11.09
CA SER A 320 -3.34 2.02 11.16
C SER A 320 -2.21 1.03 11.37
N GLN A 321 -1.07 1.30 10.74
CA GLN A 321 0.19 0.72 11.18
C GLN A 321 0.55 1.23 12.57
N GLN A 322 0.98 0.30 13.43
CA GLN A 322 1.43 0.58 14.78
C GLN A 322 2.82 -0.03 14.96
N GLN A 323 3.73 0.76 15.53
CA GLN A 323 5.11 0.31 15.75
C GLN A 323 5.22 -0.60 16.98
N SER A 324 4.27 -0.50 17.91
CA SER A 324 4.23 -1.28 19.13
C SER A 324 2.81 -1.79 19.41
N ILE A 325 2.72 -2.98 20.00
CA ILE A 325 1.45 -3.61 20.38
C ILE A 325 0.73 -2.83 21.48
N VAL A 326 1.49 -2.06 22.25
CA VAL A 326 1.01 -1.12 23.27
C VAL A 326 1.64 0.23 23.00
N SER A 327 0.81 1.27 22.87
CA SER A 327 1.25 2.65 23.06
C SER A 327 0.78 3.16 24.42
N TYR A 328 1.39 4.19 24.95
CA TYR A 328 0.93 4.78 26.20
C TYR A 328 0.96 6.30 26.12
N GLN A 329 0.09 6.92 26.89
CA GLN A 329 0.05 8.36 27.12
C GLN A 329 0.09 8.57 28.62
N VAL A 330 0.74 9.65 29.04
CA VAL A 330 0.79 10.01 30.44
C VAL A 330 0.38 11.46 30.61
N GLU A 331 -0.53 11.68 31.54
CA GLU A 331 -1.11 12.98 31.85
C GLU A 331 -0.87 13.30 33.33
N LYS A 332 -0.53 14.56 33.62
CA LYS A 332 -0.40 15.04 35.01
C LYS A 332 -1.69 15.75 35.42
N SER A 333 -2.14 15.53 36.65
CA SER A 333 -3.31 16.24 37.19
C SER A 333 -3.07 17.74 37.28
N SER A 334 -4.16 18.53 37.36
CA SER A 334 -4.07 19.98 37.54
C SER A 334 -3.39 20.38 38.86
N SER A 335 -3.49 19.55 39.91
CA SER A 335 -2.77 19.75 41.17
C SER A 335 -1.28 19.41 41.07
N GLY A 336 -0.87 18.62 40.08
CA GLY A 336 0.49 18.15 39.91
C GLY A 336 0.90 17.00 40.84
N GLU A 337 0.01 16.53 41.70
CA GLU A 337 0.28 15.49 42.70
C GLU A 337 0.03 14.08 42.18
N GLU A 338 -0.79 13.94 41.13
CA GLU A 338 -1.20 12.65 40.58
C GLU A 338 -0.84 12.55 39.10
N ILE A 339 -0.44 11.35 38.68
CA ILE A 339 -0.09 11.01 37.30
C ILE A 339 -1.06 9.92 36.83
N LYS A 340 -1.62 10.12 35.64
CA LYS A 340 -2.46 9.16 34.93
C LYS A 340 -1.71 8.55 33.77
N LEU A 341 -1.30 7.29 33.92
CA LEU A 341 -0.76 6.47 32.85
C LEU A 341 -1.91 5.76 32.13
N THR A 342 -2.01 5.95 30.82
CA THR A 342 -3.02 5.32 29.96
C THR A 342 -2.31 4.52 28.88
N ALA A 343 -2.39 3.20 28.94
CA ALA A 343 -1.91 2.29 27.93
C ALA A 343 -3.04 1.92 26.96
N MET A 344 -2.76 1.95 25.66
CA MET A 344 -3.66 1.58 24.58
C MET A 344 -3.13 0.33 23.88
N LEU A 345 -4.00 -0.68 23.77
CA LEU A 345 -3.73 -1.93 23.08
C LEU A 345 -4.09 -1.82 21.59
N HIS A 346 -3.12 -2.10 20.73
CA HIS A 346 -3.29 -2.03 19.28
C HIS A 346 -3.57 -3.42 18.71
N LEU A 347 -4.77 -3.95 18.98
CA LEU A 347 -5.20 -5.28 18.55
C LEU A 347 -6.57 -5.23 17.87
N SER A 348 -6.73 -6.04 16.84
CA SER A 348 -8.05 -6.40 16.31
C SER A 348 -8.41 -7.81 16.79
N VAL A 349 -9.65 -7.97 17.23
CA VAL A 349 -10.16 -9.22 17.81
C VAL A 349 -11.35 -9.68 16.97
N ASN A 350 -11.28 -10.90 16.44
CA ASN A 350 -12.35 -11.53 15.68
C ASN A 350 -12.68 -12.90 16.27
N GLY A 351 -13.93 -13.14 16.66
CA GLY A 351 -14.37 -14.40 17.24
C GLY A 351 -15.79 -14.32 17.80
N THR A 352 -16.38 -15.47 18.12
CA THR A 352 -17.74 -15.52 18.70
C THR A 352 -17.76 -15.22 20.20
N GLU A 353 -16.60 -15.36 20.86
CA GLU A 353 -16.41 -15.01 22.27
C GLU A 353 -15.64 -13.69 22.40
N HIS A 354 -16.05 -12.85 23.35
CA HIS A 354 -15.24 -11.70 23.74
C HIS A 354 -14.09 -12.25 24.60
N PRO A 355 -12.82 -12.15 24.18
CA PRO A 355 -11.72 -12.64 24.98
C PRO A 355 -11.72 -11.93 26.32
N ASN A 356 -11.51 -12.68 27.41
CA ASN A 356 -11.27 -12.07 28.70
C ASN A 356 -9.94 -11.29 28.61
N ILE A 357 -10.06 -9.96 28.65
CA ILE A 357 -8.93 -9.06 28.55
C ILE A 357 -8.69 -8.45 29.92
N SER A 358 -7.50 -8.66 30.46
CA SER A 358 -7.09 -8.06 31.73
C SER A 358 -5.72 -7.41 31.59
N CYS A 359 -5.58 -6.21 32.15
CA CYS A 359 -4.32 -5.50 32.24
C CYS A 359 -3.94 -5.33 33.71
N ASN A 360 -2.75 -5.77 34.05
CA ASN A 360 -2.20 -5.65 35.39
C ASN A 360 -0.92 -4.84 35.34
N PHE A 361 -0.98 -3.65 35.91
CA PHE A 361 0.19 -2.86 36.26
C PHE A 361 0.84 -3.42 37.54
N PRO A 362 2.09 -3.02 37.87
CA PRO A 362 2.71 -3.39 39.13
C PRO A 362 1.85 -2.96 40.33
N GLY A 363 1.50 -3.90 41.21
CA GLY A 363 0.51 -3.68 42.27
C GLY A 363 0.91 -2.67 43.35
N ASN A 364 2.19 -2.30 43.43
CA ASN A 364 2.71 -1.25 44.31
C ASN A 364 2.65 0.16 43.68
N LEU A 365 2.44 0.24 42.37
CA LEU A 365 2.43 1.50 41.66
C LEU A 365 1.06 2.17 41.69
N CYS A 366 0.01 1.46 41.24
CA CYS A 366 -1.31 2.04 41.02
C CYS A 366 -2.15 2.12 42.29
N ASP A 367 -2.87 3.23 42.42
CA ASP A 367 -3.77 3.49 43.54
C ASP A 367 -5.10 2.74 43.34
N ARG A 368 -5.78 2.43 44.45
CA ARG A 368 -7.05 1.67 44.44
C ARG A 368 -8.19 2.38 43.73
N SER A 369 -8.09 3.69 43.54
CA SER A 369 -9.02 4.54 42.79
C SER A 369 -8.83 4.42 41.27
N SER A 370 -7.86 3.64 40.79
CA SER A 370 -7.62 3.44 39.36
C SER A 370 -8.87 2.88 38.66
N PRO A 371 -9.25 3.40 37.48
CA PRO A 371 -10.38 2.88 36.73
C PRO A 371 -10.22 1.39 36.43
N ALA A 372 -11.36 0.67 36.38
CA ALA A 372 -11.36 -0.69 35.87
C ALA A 372 -10.84 -0.71 34.42
N PRO A 373 -10.07 -1.74 34.01
CA PRO A 373 -9.59 -1.85 32.64
C PRO A 373 -10.76 -2.01 31.67
N VAL A 374 -10.75 -1.23 30.58
CA VAL A 374 -11.79 -1.26 29.54
C VAL A 374 -11.10 -1.39 28.19
N PHE A 375 -11.14 -2.57 27.57
CA PHE A 375 -10.50 -2.79 26.27
C PHE A 375 -10.98 -1.75 25.22
N PRO A 376 -10.06 -1.15 24.42
CA PRO A 376 -8.61 -1.41 24.31
C PRO A 376 -7.71 -0.61 25.27
N GLN A 377 -8.25 0.05 26.29
CA GLN A 377 -7.52 0.97 27.17
C GLN A 377 -7.34 0.44 28.60
N CYS A 378 -6.14 0.63 29.15
CA CYS A 378 -5.80 0.29 30.52
C CYS A 378 -5.18 1.50 31.22
N SER A 379 -5.73 1.91 32.37
CA SER A 379 -5.29 3.13 33.07
C SER A 379 -4.82 2.83 34.49
N CYS A 380 -3.80 3.57 34.93
CA CYS A 380 -3.20 3.50 36.26
C CYS A 380 -3.01 4.92 36.78
N LEU A 381 -3.56 5.20 37.97
CA LEU A 381 -3.35 6.44 38.70
C LEU A 381 -2.31 6.20 39.80
N PHE A 382 -1.35 7.12 39.95
CA PHE A 382 -0.35 7.04 41.01
C PHE A 382 0.22 8.41 41.38
N SER A 383 0.70 8.54 42.62
CA SER A 383 1.36 9.77 43.10
C SER A 383 2.63 10.10 42.31
N SER A 384 2.80 11.38 41.95
CA SER A 384 3.98 11.90 41.25
C SER A 384 5.28 11.69 42.02
N SER A 385 5.22 11.54 43.35
CA SER A 385 6.37 11.19 44.21
C SER A 385 7.00 9.83 43.89
N LYS A 386 6.24 8.90 43.29
CA LYS A 386 6.73 7.57 42.89
C LYS A 386 7.52 7.60 41.57
N LEU A 387 7.58 8.75 40.87
CA LEU A 387 8.34 8.91 39.63
C LEU A 387 9.76 9.43 39.94
N PRO A 388 10.82 8.62 39.79
CA PRO A 388 12.19 9.06 40.02
C PRO A 388 12.63 10.07 38.95
N THR A 389 13.64 10.89 39.27
CA THR A 389 14.24 11.84 38.32
C THR A 389 14.88 11.16 37.10
N GLN A 390 15.31 9.91 37.23
CA GLN A 390 15.88 9.11 36.13
C GLN A 390 14.82 8.42 35.25
N GLY A 391 13.53 8.59 35.58
CA GLY A 391 12.43 7.86 34.95
C GLY A 391 12.05 6.57 35.69
N LEU A 392 10.96 5.94 35.24
CA LEU A 392 10.39 4.74 35.86
C LEU A 392 10.04 3.69 34.79
N ASN A 393 10.48 2.45 35.02
CA ASN A 393 10.17 1.33 34.14
C ASN A 393 8.94 0.61 34.67
N VAL A 394 7.85 0.67 33.93
CA VAL A 394 6.58 0.05 34.30
C VAL A 394 6.34 -1.17 33.43
N THR A 395 6.32 -2.36 34.03
CA THR A 395 5.98 -3.59 33.32
C THR A 395 4.48 -3.79 33.34
N LEU A 396 3.84 -3.63 32.18
CA LEU A 396 2.42 -3.88 31.98
C LEU A 396 2.21 -5.33 31.54
N LYS A 397 1.52 -6.12 32.37
CA LYS A 397 1.13 -7.50 32.03
C LYS A 397 -0.28 -7.49 31.45
N ILE A 398 -0.43 -8.05 30.27
CA ILE A 398 -1.70 -8.07 29.55
C ILE A 398 -2.05 -9.51 29.24
N ARG A 399 -3.30 -9.87 29.50
CA ARG A 399 -3.87 -11.15 29.14
C ARG A 399 -4.97 -10.91 28.12
N VAL A 400 -4.94 -11.65 27.03
CA VAL A 400 -5.99 -11.66 26.00
C VAL A 400 -6.36 -13.12 25.77
N GLY A 401 -7.49 -13.54 26.34
CA GLY A 401 -7.86 -14.96 26.38
C GLY A 401 -6.87 -15.77 27.22
N LYS A 402 -6.22 -16.75 26.60
CA LYS A 402 -5.14 -17.55 27.21
C LYS A 402 -3.76 -16.97 26.97
N ALA A 403 -3.61 -16.09 25.98
CA ALA A 403 -2.34 -15.46 25.70
C ALA A 403 -1.99 -14.42 26.77
N SER A 404 -0.76 -14.44 27.24
CA SER A 404 -0.20 -13.43 28.13
C SER A 404 0.99 -12.75 27.47
N LEU A 405 1.03 -11.43 27.50
CA LEU A 405 2.13 -10.61 27.03
C LEU A 405 2.56 -9.62 28.12
N SER A 406 3.80 -9.17 28.04
CA SER A 406 4.37 -8.19 28.96
C SER A 406 5.12 -7.15 28.17
N GLU A 407 4.76 -5.88 28.36
CA GLU A 407 5.42 -4.74 27.74
C GLU A 407 6.05 -3.85 28.81
N MET A 408 7.25 -3.38 28.53
CA MET A 408 7.96 -2.45 29.39
C MET A 408 7.75 -1.03 28.89
N LEU A 409 7.12 -0.21 29.72
CA LEU A 409 6.84 1.21 29.44
C LEU A 409 7.88 2.05 30.18
N MET A 410 8.56 2.94 29.44
CA MET A 410 9.59 3.82 30.00
C MET A 410 8.99 5.19 30.27
N LEU A 411 8.62 5.46 31.52
CA LEU A 411 8.08 6.76 31.90
C LEU A 411 9.24 7.72 32.14
N THR A 412 9.41 8.68 31.23
CA THR A 412 10.39 9.77 31.34
C THR A 412 9.68 11.08 31.65
N ASN A 413 10.36 11.98 32.35
CA ASN A 413 9.83 13.32 32.52
C ASN A 413 9.77 14.06 31.18
N CYS A 414 8.55 14.32 30.68
CA CYS A 414 8.35 15.01 29.40
C CYS A 414 9.05 16.37 29.34
N SER A 415 9.22 17.04 30.49
CA SER A 415 9.93 18.33 30.58
C SER A 415 11.44 18.21 30.32
N ASP A 416 12.03 17.01 30.48
CA ASP A 416 13.44 16.77 30.21
C ASP A 416 13.71 16.55 28.71
N ILE A 417 12.64 16.30 27.92
CA ILE A 417 12.72 16.14 26.47
C ILE A 417 12.79 17.52 25.82
N THR A 418 14.01 18.07 25.79
CA THR A 418 14.32 19.38 25.23
C THR A 418 15.16 19.26 23.95
N GLY A 419 15.16 20.32 23.14
CA GLY A 419 15.93 20.42 21.91
C GLY A 419 15.29 21.39 20.91
N PRO A 420 15.93 21.61 19.74
CA PRO A 420 15.33 22.39 18.67
C PRO A 420 14.08 21.66 18.12
N PRO A 421 13.01 22.40 17.81
CA PRO A 421 11.79 21.81 17.26
C PRO A 421 12.07 21.14 15.93
N THR A 422 11.98 19.81 15.96
CA THR A 422 12.23 18.94 14.81
C THR A 422 11.20 17.82 14.84
N SER A 423 10.92 17.24 13.67
CA SER A 423 10.07 16.04 13.57
C SER A 423 10.60 14.89 14.44
N ALA A 424 11.92 14.76 14.56
CA ALA A 424 12.58 13.80 15.43
C ALA A 424 12.30 14.06 16.93
N LEU A 425 12.35 15.32 17.37
CA LEU A 425 12.03 15.69 18.75
C LEU A 425 10.55 15.46 19.07
N CYS A 426 9.65 15.81 18.14
CA CYS A 426 8.22 15.52 18.24
C CYS A 426 7.95 14.02 18.33
N SER A 427 8.56 13.21 17.45
CA SER A 427 8.45 11.75 17.47
C SER A 427 8.96 11.15 18.79
N ARG A 428 10.10 11.65 19.29
CA ARG A 428 10.65 11.23 20.60
C ARG A 428 9.71 11.57 21.75
N CYS A 429 9.11 12.77 21.73
CA CYS A 429 8.11 13.18 22.73
C CYS A 429 6.87 12.27 22.72
N MET A 430 6.32 12.00 21.53
CA MET A 430 5.14 11.14 21.38
C MET A 430 5.44 9.69 21.78
N THR A 431 6.64 9.19 21.48
CA THR A 431 7.08 7.82 21.85
C THR A 431 7.25 7.67 23.36
N ALA A 432 7.61 8.75 24.06
CA ALA A 432 7.67 8.81 25.52
C ALA A 432 6.27 8.90 26.18
N GLY A 433 5.19 8.95 25.39
CA GLY A 433 3.82 9.06 25.86
C GLY A 433 3.40 10.46 26.29
N CYS A 434 4.13 11.48 25.84
CA CYS A 434 3.89 12.88 26.15
C CYS A 434 3.08 13.58 25.05
N ASN A 435 2.60 14.79 25.33
CA ASN A 435 1.94 15.64 24.34
C ASN A 435 2.93 16.67 23.77
N TRP A 436 2.96 16.80 22.44
CA TRP A 436 3.70 17.87 21.76
C TRP A 436 2.80 19.10 21.56
N MET A 437 3.18 20.24 22.15
CA MET A 437 2.43 21.49 22.02
C MET A 437 3.36 22.70 21.99
N ASN A 438 3.09 23.66 21.11
CA ASN A 438 3.89 24.89 20.96
C ASN A 438 5.39 24.61 20.88
N GLU A 439 5.78 23.63 20.07
CA GLU A 439 7.20 23.23 19.90
C GLU A 439 7.90 22.74 21.17
N ALA A 440 7.11 22.31 22.17
CA ALA A 440 7.61 21.77 23.43
C ALA A 440 6.89 20.47 23.83
N CYS A 441 7.61 19.60 24.54
CA CYS A 441 7.08 18.37 25.08
C CYS A 441 6.50 18.59 26.49
N SER A 442 5.27 18.15 26.73
CA SER A 442 4.61 18.34 28.03
C SER A 442 3.66 17.20 28.41
N TRP A 443 3.41 17.05 29.71
CA TRP A 443 2.41 16.10 30.24
C TRP A 443 0.98 16.66 30.21
N ASN A 444 0.80 17.96 29.98
CA ASN A 444 -0.52 18.59 30.05
C ASN A 444 -1.28 18.42 28.74
N ARG A 445 -2.59 18.16 28.84
CA ARG A 445 -3.50 18.17 27.69
C ARG A 445 -4.29 19.47 27.71
N SER A 446 -4.21 20.27 26.65
CA SER A 446 -5.12 21.40 26.48
C SER A 446 -6.40 20.91 25.79
N VAL A 447 -7.54 21.47 26.21
CA VAL A 447 -8.90 21.04 25.85
C VAL A 447 -9.21 21.14 24.34
N ASN A 448 -8.30 21.67 23.51
CA ASN A 448 -8.52 21.93 22.07
C ASN A 448 -7.49 21.32 21.12
N SER A 449 -6.78 20.27 21.51
CA SER A 449 -5.79 19.61 20.63
C SER A 449 -6.42 18.40 19.91
N GLY A 450 -6.85 18.62 18.66
CA GLY A 450 -6.98 17.53 17.69
C GLY A 450 -5.62 16.84 17.49
N SER A 451 -5.63 15.60 17.00
CA SER A 451 -4.43 14.78 16.77
C SER A 451 -3.41 15.49 15.88
N LEU A 452 -2.46 16.21 16.47
CA LEU A 452 -1.32 16.78 15.76
C LEU A 452 -0.40 15.63 15.35
N GLN A 453 -0.32 15.38 14.05
CA GLN A 453 0.70 14.53 13.47
C GLN A 453 2.00 15.34 13.46
N CYS A 454 3.11 14.74 13.91
CA CYS A 454 4.46 15.29 13.77
C CYS A 454 4.82 15.37 12.28
N LEU A 455 4.22 16.31 11.55
CA LEU A 455 4.55 16.55 10.16
C LEU A 455 5.86 17.33 10.12
N PRO A 456 6.80 16.97 9.23
CA PRO A 456 7.92 17.85 8.94
C PRO A 456 7.37 19.17 8.34
N PRO A 457 8.11 20.29 8.46
CA PRO A 457 7.78 21.49 7.68
C PRO A 457 7.68 21.11 6.20
N LEU A 458 6.65 21.64 5.52
CA LEU A 458 6.37 21.43 4.09
C LEU A 458 7.65 21.64 3.28
N GLY A 459 8.29 20.54 2.84
CA GLY A 459 9.53 20.63 2.08
C GLY A 459 10.42 19.39 1.96
N TYR A 460 10.16 18.27 2.65
CA TYR A 460 10.97 17.06 2.48
C TYR A 460 10.15 15.76 2.52
N PRO A 461 10.18 14.93 1.45
CA PRO A 461 9.50 13.64 1.43
C PRO A 461 10.30 12.62 2.24
N GLY A 462 9.70 12.10 3.32
CA GLY A 462 10.20 10.94 4.05
C GLY A 462 10.25 9.73 3.13
N SER A 463 11.45 9.41 2.65
CA SER A 463 11.76 8.21 1.88
C SER A 463 12.47 7.26 2.83
N CYS A 464 12.08 5.98 2.88
CA CYS A 464 13.00 4.95 3.34
C CYS A 464 14.22 4.97 2.40
N ASP A 465 15.34 5.45 2.91
CA ASP A 465 16.60 5.59 2.16
C ASP A 465 17.52 4.45 2.62
N GLN A 466 17.83 3.50 1.73
CA GLN A 466 18.77 2.43 2.02
C GLN A 466 20.12 2.72 1.38
N ARG A 467 21.12 3.00 2.23
CA ARG A 467 22.53 2.70 1.93
C ARG A 467 22.99 1.63 2.89
N HIS A 468 23.38 0.47 2.39
CA HIS A 468 24.58 -0.25 2.84
C HIS A 468 24.84 -1.41 1.87
N ARG A 469 25.98 -1.34 1.18
CA ARG A 469 26.58 -2.46 0.45
C ARG A 469 27.53 -3.13 1.44
N SER A 470 27.14 -4.25 2.04
CA SER A 470 28.06 -5.11 2.81
C SER A 470 28.39 -6.34 1.97
N THR A 471 29.67 -6.48 1.66
CA THR A 471 30.29 -7.70 1.13
C THR A 471 30.51 -8.65 2.30
N GLU A 472 29.53 -9.50 2.61
CA GLU A 472 29.67 -10.67 3.51
C GLU A 472 28.70 -11.80 3.09
N PRO A 473 28.99 -13.08 3.41
CA PRO A 473 28.23 -14.22 2.93
C PRO A 473 26.79 -14.27 3.49
N LEU A 474 25.86 -14.72 2.64
CA LEU A 474 24.40 -14.75 2.84
C LEU A 474 23.92 -15.54 4.09
N PRO A 475 23.10 -14.95 4.98
CA PRO A 475 22.23 -15.66 5.92
C PRO A 475 20.83 -15.95 5.31
N PRO A 476 19.99 -16.81 5.94
CA PRO A 476 18.75 -17.34 5.35
C PRO A 476 17.65 -16.28 5.08
N PRO A 477 16.62 -16.61 4.27
CA PRO A 477 15.62 -15.67 3.78
C PRO A 477 14.61 -15.28 4.87
N SER A 478 14.97 -14.28 5.66
CA SER A 478 14.05 -13.60 6.60
C SER A 478 14.53 -12.19 6.96
N GLN A 479 15.05 -11.42 5.99
CA GLN A 479 15.41 -10.02 6.23
C GLN A 479 14.19 -9.11 6.00
N GLN A 480 13.85 -8.35 7.05
CA GLN A 480 12.90 -7.26 7.02
C GLN A 480 13.69 -5.96 6.87
N PHE A 481 13.36 -5.19 5.83
CA PHE A 481 14.07 -3.96 5.53
C PHE A 481 13.28 -2.78 6.08
N CYS A 482 13.74 -2.27 7.23
CA CYS A 482 13.33 -0.99 7.81
C CYS A 482 14.56 -0.10 7.91
N VAL A 483 14.48 1.15 7.46
CA VAL A 483 15.32 2.22 8.01
C VAL A 483 14.34 3.21 8.61
N VAL A 484 14.47 3.39 9.93
CA VAL A 484 13.67 4.29 10.78
C VAL A 484 13.92 5.74 10.37
#